data_AF-A0A2W5R4T9-F1
#
_entry.id   AF-A0A2W5R4T9-F1
#
_cell.length_a   1.000
_cell.length_b   1.000
_cell.length_c   1.000
_cell.angle_alpha   90.00
_cell.angle_beta   90.00
_cell.angle_gamma   90.00
#
_symmetry.space_group_name_H-M   'P 1'
#
loop_
_entity.id
_entity.type
_entity.pdbx_description
1 polymer ?
#
loop_
_entity_poly.entity_id
_entity_poly.type
_entity_poly.pdbx_seq_one_letter_code
_entity_poly.pdbx_strand_id
1 'polypeptide(L)'
;MSGVAGERAANVGIVIVSHSPLVARGAADMVRQMVGDGVPLAWTGGNAEGGLGTHVAGIQAAIEAAWSEAGVAIFVDLGGAETNSEMAAELLGASRAGRIVVCNAPLVEGAVVAAAESSGGSSLARVVATAEELSP
;
A
#
# COMPACT_ATOMS: atom_id res chain seq x y z
N MET A 1 15.21 -34.81 -9.80
CA MET A 1 15.22 -33.33 -9.95
C MET A 1 13.79 -32.84 -9.82
N SER A 2 13.29 -32.67 -8.60
CA SER A 2 12.09 -31.86 -8.36
C SER A 2 12.51 -30.81 -7.35
N GLY A 3 12.69 -29.58 -7.82
CA GLY A 3 13.00 -28.46 -6.95
C GLY A 3 11.88 -28.31 -5.92
N VAL A 4 12.26 -28.26 -4.65
CA VAL A 4 11.39 -27.73 -3.60
C VAL A 4 11.02 -26.32 -4.06
N ALA A 5 9.73 -26.06 -4.29
CA ALA A 5 9.24 -24.70 -4.40
C ALA A 5 9.55 -24.05 -3.05
N GLY A 6 10.66 -23.32 -2.97
CA GLY A 6 10.97 -22.52 -1.79
C GLY A 6 9.77 -21.63 -1.52
N GLU A 7 9.31 -21.58 -0.28
CA GLU A 7 8.35 -20.57 0.16
C GLU A 7 8.82 -19.24 -0.41
N ARG A 8 8.07 -18.67 -1.36
CA ARG A 8 8.33 -17.29 -1.76
C ARG A 8 8.24 -16.47 -0.50
N ALA A 9 9.29 -15.70 -0.19
CA ALA A 9 9.20 -14.69 0.86
C ALA A 9 7.93 -13.86 0.61
N ALA A 10 7.19 -13.58 1.67
CA ALA A 10 5.99 -12.75 1.54
C ALA A 10 6.40 -11.40 0.93
N ASN A 11 5.67 -10.93 -0.08
CA ASN A 11 5.91 -9.63 -0.69
C ASN A 11 5.35 -8.52 0.19
N VAL A 12 5.92 -7.32 0.11
CA VAL A 12 5.40 -6.12 0.79
C VAL A 12 3.99 -5.84 0.29
N GLY A 13 3.07 -5.59 1.22
CA GLY A 13 1.70 -5.21 0.90
C GLY A 13 1.64 -3.77 0.40
N ILE A 14 0.79 -3.52 -0.60
CA ILE A 14 0.55 -2.19 -1.16
C ILE A 14 -0.86 -1.75 -0.75
N VAL A 15 -0.96 -0.56 -0.15
CA VAL A 15 -2.23 0.07 0.22
C VAL A 15 -2.32 1.41 -0.48
N ILE A 16 -3.44 1.64 -1.17
CA ILE A 16 -3.71 2.89 -1.87
C ILE A 16 -4.85 3.61 -1.18
N VAL A 17 -4.61 4.83 -0.71
CA VAL A 17 -5.57 5.68 -0.02
C VAL A 17 -5.77 6.96 -0.81
N SER A 18 -7.01 7.30 -1.14
CA SER A 18 -7.32 8.56 -1.81
C SER A 18 -8.60 9.17 -1.25
N HIS A 19 -8.72 10.49 -1.38
CA HIS A 19 -9.98 11.18 -1.19
C HIS A 19 -11.09 10.67 -2.13
N SER A 20 -10.71 10.14 -3.29
CA SER A 20 -11.65 9.64 -4.31
C SER A 20 -11.60 8.11 -4.40
N PRO A 21 -12.76 7.42 -4.25
CA PRO A 21 -12.81 5.98 -4.47
C PRO A 21 -12.44 5.59 -5.91
N LEU A 22 -12.70 6.48 -6.88
CA LEU A 22 -12.38 6.23 -8.30
C LEU A 22 -10.86 6.31 -8.55
N VAL A 23 -10.16 7.22 -7.89
CA VAL A 23 -8.70 7.35 -8.00
C VAL A 23 -8.03 6.16 -7.31
N ALA A 24 -8.42 5.84 -6.07
CA ALA A 24 -7.87 4.69 -5.34
C ALA A 24 -8.04 3.38 -6.12
N ARG A 25 -9.25 3.14 -6.64
CA ARG A 25 -9.51 1.96 -7.48
C ARG A 25 -8.71 1.97 -8.77
N GLY A 26 -8.67 3.09 -9.49
CA GLY A 26 -7.95 3.19 -10.76
C GLY A 26 -6.46 2.91 -10.59
N ALA A 27 -5.83 3.46 -9.55
CA ALA A 27 -4.44 3.17 -9.22
C ALA A 27 -4.23 1.69 -8.85
N ALA A 28 -5.15 1.09 -8.09
CA ALA A 28 -5.08 -0.34 -7.78
C ALA A 28 -5.23 -1.23 -9.03
N ASP A 29 -6.11 -0.87 -9.96
CA ASP A 29 -6.27 -1.58 -11.23
C ASP A 29 -4.98 -1.50 -12.07
N MET A 30 -4.28 -0.36 -12.06
CA MET A 30 -2.96 -0.22 -12.71
C MET A 30 -1.88 -1.09 -12.05
N VAL A 31 -1.85 -1.15 -10.71
CA VAL A 31 -0.95 -2.06 -9.98
C VAL A 31 -1.23 -3.51 -10.36
N ARG A 32 -2.50 -3.94 -10.38
CA ARG A 32 -2.89 -5.30 -10.79
C ARG A 32 -2.48 -5.61 -12.22
N GLN A 33 -2.62 -4.65 -13.13
CA GLN A 33 -2.18 -4.83 -14.50
C GLN A 33 -0.65 -5.02 -14.60
N MET A 34 0.12 -4.36 -13.72
CA MET A 34 1.58 -4.45 -13.68
C MET A 34 2.07 -5.79 -13.11
N VAL A 35 1.52 -6.25 -11.97
CA VAL A 35 2.09 -7.38 -11.21
C VAL A 35 1.14 -8.56 -10.97
N GLY A 36 -0.09 -8.52 -11.49
CA GLY A 36 -1.12 -9.52 -11.22
C GLY A 36 -1.42 -9.65 -9.72
N ASP A 37 -1.58 -10.88 -9.25
CA ASP A 37 -1.76 -11.21 -7.82
C ASP A 37 -0.42 -11.44 -7.10
N GLY A 38 0.68 -10.96 -7.67
CA GLY A 38 2.03 -11.16 -7.13
C GLY A 38 2.30 -10.44 -5.81
N VAL A 39 1.54 -9.40 -5.48
CA VAL A 39 1.69 -8.62 -4.25
C VAL A 39 0.34 -8.48 -3.54
N PRO A 40 0.28 -8.53 -2.19
CA PRO A 40 -0.92 -8.16 -1.46
C PRO A 40 -1.29 -6.71 -1.80
N LEU A 41 -2.54 -6.49 -2.18
CA LEU A 41 -3.00 -5.17 -2.62
C LEU A 41 -4.40 -4.91 -2.10
N ALA A 42 -4.55 -3.77 -1.43
CA ALA A 42 -5.84 -3.22 -1.03
C ALA A 42 -5.89 -1.73 -1.31
N TRP A 43 -7.09 -1.18 -1.32
CA TRP A 43 -7.30 0.25 -1.52
C TRP A 43 -8.55 0.70 -0.80
N THR A 44 -8.58 1.99 -0.48
CA THR A 44 -9.77 2.65 0.05
C THR A 44 -9.81 4.09 -0.46
N GLY A 45 -11.01 4.63 -0.62
CA GLY A 45 -11.17 6.04 -0.84
C GLY A 45 -12.59 6.51 -0.62
N GLY A 46 -12.72 7.80 -0.36
CA GLY A 46 -13.98 8.41 0.05
C GLY A 46 -14.19 8.40 1.57
N ASN A 47 -15.10 9.26 2.00
CA ASN A 47 -15.56 9.31 3.39
C ASN A 47 -16.58 8.18 3.68
N ALA A 48 -17.02 8.05 4.93
CA ALA A 48 -17.97 7.01 5.34
C ALA A 48 -19.36 7.12 4.69
N GLU A 49 -19.68 8.27 4.08
CA GLU A 49 -20.93 8.54 3.38
C GLU A 49 -20.83 8.30 1.86
N GLY A 50 -19.65 7.91 1.36
CA GLY A 50 -19.38 7.64 -0.06
C GLY A 50 -19.02 8.88 -0.89
N GLY A 51 -18.86 10.05 -0.27
CA GLY A 51 -18.35 11.27 -0.90
C GLY A 51 -16.83 11.37 -0.90
N LEU A 52 -16.28 12.48 -1.39
CA LEU A 52 -14.83 12.73 -1.31
C LEU A 52 -14.37 12.88 0.15
N GLY A 53 -13.21 12.31 0.45
CA GLY A 53 -12.62 12.33 1.79
C GLY A 53 -11.92 11.01 2.11
N THR A 54 -11.47 10.84 3.34
CA THR A 54 -10.93 9.57 3.84
C THR A 54 -11.55 9.28 5.20
N HIS A 55 -11.53 8.00 5.61
CA HIS A 55 -11.99 7.60 6.94
C HIS A 55 -11.10 6.48 7.49
N VAL A 56 -10.68 6.63 8.75
CA VAL A 56 -9.66 5.79 9.40
C VAL A 56 -10.03 4.30 9.39
N ALA A 57 -11.30 3.96 9.64
CA ALA A 57 -11.74 2.57 9.67
C ALA A 57 -11.54 1.84 8.32
N GLY A 58 -11.77 2.53 7.19
CA GLY A 58 -11.55 1.98 5.87
C GLY A 58 -10.07 1.80 5.56
N ILE A 59 -9.21 2.70 6.03
CA ILE A 59 -7.76 2.58 5.87
C ILE A 59 -7.23 1.41 6.69
N GLN A 60 -7.69 1.26 7.94
CA GLN A 60 -7.33 0.12 8.78
C GLN A 60 -7.71 -1.21 8.11
N ALA A 61 -8.94 -1.31 7.59
CA ALA A 61 -9.39 -2.50 6.86
C ALA A 61 -8.55 -2.78 5.61
N ALA A 62 -8.13 -1.75 4.88
CA ALA A 62 -7.24 -1.91 3.72
C ALA A 62 -5.85 -2.41 4.14
N ILE A 63 -5.27 -1.88 5.22
CA ILE A 63 -3.99 -2.35 5.76
C ILE A 63 -4.09 -3.82 6.19
N GLU A 64 -5.18 -4.20 6.87
CA GLU A 64 -5.41 -5.59 7.26
C GLU A 64 -5.56 -6.53 6.05
N ALA A 65 -6.27 -6.09 5.01
CA ALA A 65 -6.47 -6.87 3.78
C ALA A 65 -5.19 -7.04 2.95
N ALA A 66 -4.29 -6.05 2.98
CA ALA A 66 -2.98 -6.11 2.32
C ALA A 66 -1.85 -6.54 3.27
N TRP A 67 -2.16 -7.00 4.49
CA TRP A 67 -1.14 -7.29 5.49
C TRP A 67 -0.16 -8.36 5.01
N SER A 68 1.12 -8.10 5.27
CA SER A 68 2.22 -9.03 5.00
C SER A 68 3.26 -8.93 6.10
N GLU A 69 3.87 -10.05 6.45
CA GLU A 69 4.99 -10.07 7.40
C GLU A 69 6.23 -9.33 6.86
N ALA A 70 6.32 -9.12 5.54
CA ALA A 70 7.34 -8.27 4.93
C ALA A 70 7.07 -6.76 5.10
N GLY A 71 5.87 -6.38 5.58
CA GLY A 71 5.44 -5.01 5.81
C GLY A 71 4.43 -4.49 4.79
N VAL A 72 4.01 -3.24 4.99
CA VAL A 72 2.99 -2.56 4.17
C VAL A 72 3.47 -1.15 3.80
N ALA A 73 3.40 -0.81 2.52
CA ALA A 73 3.63 0.53 2.00
C ALA A 73 2.28 1.18 1.63
N ILE A 74 2.00 2.34 2.21
CA ILE A 74 0.77 3.11 2.00
C ILE A 74 1.06 4.31 1.10
N PHE A 75 0.27 4.46 0.05
CA PHE A 75 0.33 5.59 -0.89
C PHE A 75 -0.89 6.47 -0.70
N VAL A 76 -0.68 7.78 -0.61
CA VAL A 76 -1.72 8.79 -0.35
C VAL A 76 -1.73 9.87 -1.43
N ASP A 77 -2.86 10.55 -1.64
CA ASP A 77 -2.95 11.67 -2.60
C ASP A 77 -2.62 13.04 -2.00
N LEU A 78 -3.36 13.44 -0.97
CA LEU A 78 -3.32 14.77 -0.36
C LEU A 78 -3.12 14.63 1.15
N GLY A 79 -2.51 15.61 1.81
CA GLY A 79 -2.06 15.51 3.20
C GLY A 79 -3.11 15.07 4.24
N GLY A 80 -4.41 15.33 4.02
CA GLY A 80 -5.46 14.80 4.91
C GLY A 80 -5.56 13.26 4.91
N ALA A 81 -5.16 12.59 3.84
CA ALA A 81 -5.09 11.13 3.74
C ALA A 81 -3.86 10.56 4.47
N GLU A 82 -2.75 11.29 4.50
CA GLU A 82 -1.53 10.94 5.25
C GLU A 82 -1.82 10.82 6.73
N THR A 83 -2.32 11.89 7.37
CA THR A 83 -2.63 11.90 8.81
C THR A 83 -3.60 10.79 9.22
N ASN A 84 -4.62 10.53 8.40
CA ASN A 84 -5.58 9.44 8.67
C ASN A 84 -4.95 8.05 8.48
N SER A 85 -3.94 7.91 7.62
CA SER A 85 -3.22 6.66 7.40
C SER A 85 -2.25 6.35 8.54
N GLU A 86 -1.54 7.37 9.04
CA GLU A 86 -0.69 7.26 10.23
C GLU A 86 -1.53 6.83 11.44
N MET A 87 -2.67 7.49 11.67
CA MET A 87 -3.60 7.11 12.74
C MET A 87 -4.11 5.67 12.60
N ALA A 88 -4.48 5.25 11.39
CA ALA A 88 -4.91 3.87 11.15
C ALA A 88 -3.80 2.85 11.44
N ALA A 89 -2.55 3.16 11.11
CA ALA A 89 -1.39 2.32 11.39
C ALA A 89 -1.13 2.19 12.91
N GLU A 90 -1.26 3.29 13.66
CA GLU A 90 -1.10 3.28 15.12
C GLU A 90 -2.16 2.40 15.82
N LEU A 91 -3.41 2.43 15.34
CA LEU A 91 -4.52 1.65 15.90
C LEU A 91 -4.34 0.13 15.73
N LEU A 92 -3.51 -0.32 14.80
CA LEU A 92 -3.16 -1.74 14.62
C LEU A 92 -2.16 -2.26 15.67
N GLY A 93 -1.64 -1.37 16.52
CA GLY A 93 -0.77 -1.70 17.64
C GLY A 93 0.72 -1.65 17.31
N ALA A 94 1.53 -1.40 18.35
CA ALA A 94 2.97 -1.13 18.22
C ALA A 94 3.77 -2.26 17.56
N SER A 95 3.33 -3.52 17.68
CA SER A 95 3.99 -4.67 17.03
C SER A 95 3.90 -4.65 15.51
N ARG A 96 2.82 -4.06 14.97
CA ARG A 96 2.57 -3.96 13.52
C ARG A 96 2.94 -2.59 12.96
N ALA A 97 2.72 -1.52 13.72
CA ALA A 97 2.99 -0.15 13.30
C ALA A 97 4.41 0.05 12.75
N GLY A 98 5.43 -0.59 13.35
CA GLY A 98 6.82 -0.53 12.88
C GLY A 98 7.10 -1.18 11.52
N ARG A 99 6.11 -1.81 10.89
CA ARG A 99 6.20 -2.41 9.54
C ARG A 99 5.27 -1.76 8.53
N ILE A 100 4.62 -0.65 8.91
CA ILE A 100 3.73 0.11 8.05
C ILE A 100 4.40 1.45 7.77
N VAL A 101 4.55 1.81 6.50
CA VAL A 101 5.17 3.06 6.08
C VAL A 101 4.21 3.81 5.17
N VAL A 102 3.89 5.06 5.52
CA VAL A 102 3.25 5.99 4.59
C VAL A 102 4.34 6.60 3.73
N CYS A 103 4.28 6.38 2.42
CA CYS A 103 5.32 6.76 1.47
C CYS A 103 5.17 8.21 1.01
N ASN A 104 6.27 8.95 0.98
CA ASN A 104 6.30 10.27 0.36
C ASN A 104 6.54 10.15 -1.17
N ALA A 105 5.50 9.76 -1.90
CA ALA A 105 5.57 9.52 -3.33
C ALA A 105 4.26 9.93 -4.05
N PRO A 106 4.30 10.24 -5.36
CA PRO A 106 3.08 10.38 -6.16
C PRO A 106 2.21 9.13 -6.06
N LEU A 107 0.92 9.30 -5.79
CA LEU A 107 0.00 8.19 -5.49
C LEU A 107 0.03 7.07 -6.53
N VAL A 108 -0.10 7.42 -7.82
CA VAL A 108 -0.27 6.43 -8.89
C VAL A 108 1.08 5.83 -9.28
N GLU A 109 2.02 6.68 -9.67
CA GLU A 109 3.34 6.26 -10.16
C GLU A 109 4.12 5.54 -9.06
N GLY A 110 4.10 6.07 -7.84
CA GLY A 110 4.74 5.48 -6.67
C GLY A 110 4.20 4.09 -6.34
N ALA A 111 2.88 3.91 -6.31
CA ALA A 111 2.26 2.62 -6.03
C ALA A 111 2.62 1.56 -7.09
N VAL A 112 2.66 1.94 -8.37
CA VAL A 112 3.00 1.03 -9.47
C VAL A 112 4.46 0.57 -9.39
N VAL A 113 5.41 1.49 -9.18
CA VAL A 113 6.83 1.11 -9.09
C VAL A 113 7.14 0.35 -7.80
N ALA A 114 6.50 0.70 -6.69
CA ALA A 114 6.62 -0.04 -5.43
C ALA A 114 6.10 -1.47 -5.56
N ALA A 115 4.96 -1.66 -6.21
CA ALA A 115 4.42 -2.98 -6.45
C ALA A 115 5.34 -3.82 -7.35
N ALA A 116 5.90 -3.22 -8.41
CA ALA A 116 6.87 -3.88 -9.27
C ALA A 116 8.13 -4.31 -8.48
N GLU A 117 8.72 -3.39 -7.70
CA GLU A 117 9.86 -3.67 -6.82
C GLU A 117 9.54 -4.78 -5.81
N SER A 118 8.38 -4.69 -5.16
CA SER A 118 7.95 -5.72 -4.21
C SER A 118 7.72 -7.07 -4.87
N SER A 119 7.21 -7.11 -6.12
CA SER A 119 6.99 -8.36 -6.84
C SER A 119 8.30 -9.12 -7.11
N GLY A 120 9.43 -8.39 -7.16
CA GLY A 120 10.78 -8.92 -7.23
C GLY A 120 11.32 -9.49 -5.90
N GLY A 121 10.58 -9.37 -4.80
CA GLY A 121 10.95 -9.87 -3.47
C GLY A 121 11.82 -8.90 -2.66
N SER A 122 11.82 -7.61 -2.99
CA SER A 122 12.57 -6.58 -2.27
C SER A 122 12.00 -6.29 -0.88
N SER A 123 12.86 -5.79 0.01
CA SER A 123 12.46 -5.41 1.38
C SER A 123 11.58 -4.17 1.40
N LEU A 124 10.79 -3.98 2.47
CA LEU A 124 10.00 -2.76 2.69
C LEU A 124 10.82 -1.48 2.49
N ALA A 125 12.02 -1.43 3.05
CA ALA A 125 12.90 -0.26 2.91
C ALA A 125 13.26 0.04 1.45
N ARG A 126 13.51 -1.00 0.63
CA ARG A 126 13.83 -0.80 -0.79
C ARG A 126 12.57 -0.43 -1.59
N VAL A 127 11.44 -1.06 -1.30
CA VAL A 127 10.13 -0.75 -1.91
C VAL A 127 9.75 0.72 -1.69
N VAL A 128 9.87 1.21 -0.44
CA VAL A 128 9.63 2.62 -0.09
C VAL A 128 10.60 3.52 -0.85
N ALA A 129 11.90 3.24 -0.78
CA ALA A 129 12.91 4.07 -1.44
C ALA A 129 12.67 4.18 -2.96
N THR A 130 12.35 3.07 -3.64
CA THR A 130 12.05 3.07 -5.08
C THR A 130 10.85 3.97 -5.42
N ALA A 131 9.82 4.02 -4.57
CA ALA A 131 8.70 4.91 -4.81
C ALA A 131 9.05 6.39 -4.58
N GLU A 132 9.81 6.68 -3.53
CA GLU A 132 10.19 8.05 -3.15
C GLU A 132 11.22 8.68 -4.09
N GLU A 133 11.91 7.87 -4.92
CA GLU A 133 12.70 8.36 -6.07
C GLU A 133 11.86 9.20 -7.05
N LEU A 134 10.53 9.08 -7.02
CA LEU A 134 9.58 9.85 -7.82
C LEU A 134 9.01 11.09 -7.12
N SER A 135 9.44 11.38 -5.88
CA SER A 135 9.01 12.59 -5.17
C SER A 135 9.40 13.84 -5.98
N PRO A 136 8.48 14.81 -6.18
CA PRO A 136 8.76 16.06 -6.87
C PRO A 136 9.71 16.99 -6.10
#